data_AF-W6T6Z7-F1
#
_entry.id   AF-W6T6Z7-F1
#
_cell.length_a   1.000
_cell.length_b   1.000
_cell.length_c   1.000
_cell.angle_alpha   90.00
_cell.angle_beta   90.00
_cell.angle_gamma   90.00
#
_symmetry.space_group_name_H-M   'P 1'
#
loop_
_entity.id
_entity.type
_entity.pdbx_description
1 polymer ?
#
loop_
_entity_poly.entity_id
_entity_poly.type
_entity_poly.pdbx_seq_one_letter_code
_entity_poly.pdbx_strand_id
1 'polypeptide(L)'
;MYEMTKKHRTGDDVKEKLPQAVIDGLWARLKAMREEKLLIDSTMAVMFSDDYEDDKIFFMTLQKTGSFANEYDMAYDGPKDFLGHGTIVIFKDRPRTITMSISDANKEADEDESDEATK
;
A
#
# COMPACT_ATOMS: atom_id res chain seq x y z
N MET A 1 6.39 -5.55 17.00
CA MET A 1 5.70 -4.79 15.93
C MET A 1 5.74 -5.64 14.66
N TYR A 2 4.63 -5.66 13.92
CA TYR A 2 4.40 -6.50 12.74
C TYR A 2 4.82 -7.96 12.97
N GLU A 3 4.34 -8.56 14.06
CA GLU A 3 4.66 -9.97 14.33
C GLU A 3 3.93 -10.87 13.34
N MET A 4 4.68 -11.73 12.65
CA MET A 4 4.14 -12.62 11.61
C MET A 4 3.20 -13.72 12.16
N THR A 5 3.08 -13.85 13.48
CA THR A 5 2.07 -14.69 14.14
C THR A 5 0.69 -14.03 14.19
N LYS A 6 0.60 -12.72 13.92
CA LYS A 6 -0.67 -12.00 13.85
C LYS A 6 -1.42 -12.35 12.59
N LYS A 7 -2.76 -12.25 12.63
CA LYS A 7 -3.58 -12.48 11.43
C LYS A 7 -3.41 -11.32 10.45
N HIS A 8 -3.11 -11.63 9.19
CA HIS A 8 -3.12 -10.65 8.10
C HIS A 8 -4.55 -10.43 7.61
N ARG A 9 -4.92 -9.17 7.37
CA ARG A 9 -6.23 -8.80 6.85
C ARG A 9 -6.05 -7.76 5.75
N THR A 10 -6.44 -8.11 4.54
CA THR A 10 -6.57 -7.16 3.43
C THR A 10 -8.01 -6.66 3.39
N GLY A 11 -8.20 -5.34 3.46
CA GLY A 11 -9.49 -4.69 3.29
C GLY A 11 -10.07 -4.92 1.91
N ASP A 12 -11.40 -4.85 1.79
CA ASP A 12 -12.07 -5.05 0.49
C ASP A 12 -11.79 -3.89 -0.47
N ASP A 13 -11.64 -2.67 0.07
CA ASP A 13 -11.16 -1.47 -0.65
C ASP A 13 -9.83 -1.70 -1.39
N VAL A 14 -8.91 -2.45 -0.79
CA VAL A 14 -7.63 -2.79 -1.42
C VAL A 14 -7.81 -3.83 -2.53
N LYS A 15 -8.68 -4.83 -2.33
CA LYS A 15 -8.92 -5.90 -3.31
C LYS A 15 -9.61 -5.37 -4.56
N GLU A 16 -10.42 -4.33 -4.41
CA GLU A 16 -11.10 -3.67 -5.52
C GLU A 16 -10.14 -2.83 -6.37
N LYS A 17 -9.15 -2.18 -5.75
CA LYS A 17 -8.21 -1.29 -6.45
C LYS A 17 -6.92 -1.97 -6.91
N LEU A 18 -6.44 -3.01 -6.23
CA LEU A 18 -5.13 -3.61 -6.52
C LEU A 18 -5.23 -5.06 -7.02
N PRO A 19 -4.44 -5.42 -8.04
CA PRO A 19 -4.27 -6.82 -8.45
C PRO A 19 -3.74 -7.69 -7.29
N GLN A 20 -4.19 -8.95 -7.22
CA GLN A 20 -3.79 -9.86 -6.14
C GLN A 20 -2.28 -10.07 -6.05
N ALA A 21 -1.57 -10.09 -7.18
CA ALA A 21 -0.11 -10.22 -7.20
C ALA A 21 0.59 -9.03 -6.52
N VAL A 22 0.06 -7.80 -6.69
CA VAL A 22 0.56 -6.60 -6.02
C VAL A 22 0.29 -6.68 -4.52
N ILE A 23 -0.92 -7.11 -4.12
CA ILE A 23 -1.30 -7.34 -2.72
C ILE A 23 -0.34 -8.32 -2.04
N ASP A 24 -0.06 -9.45 -2.67
CA ASP A 24 0.83 -10.48 -2.15
C ASP A 24 2.27 -9.97 -2.06
N GLY A 25 2.72 -9.22 -3.07
CA GLY A 25 4.03 -8.59 -3.07
C GLY A 25 4.22 -7.56 -1.97
N LEU A 26 3.20 -6.75 -1.66
CA LEU A 26 3.24 -5.82 -0.53
C LEU A 26 3.35 -6.55 0.83
N TRP A 27 2.64 -7.67 1.00
CA TRP A 27 2.79 -8.51 2.21
C TRP A 27 4.18 -9.13 2.30
N ALA A 28 4.74 -9.60 1.17
CA ALA A 28 6.09 -10.13 1.12
C ALA A 28 7.13 -9.06 1.47
N ARG A 29 6.96 -7.82 0.96
CA ARG A 29 7.83 -6.70 1.31
C ARG A 29 7.73 -6.33 2.78
N LEU A 30 6.53 -6.27 3.36
CA LEU A 30 6.35 -6.03 4.80
C LEU A 30 7.08 -7.09 5.63
N LYS A 31 7.01 -8.36 5.23
CA LYS A 31 7.74 -9.45 5.89
C LYS A 31 9.25 -9.24 5.81
N ALA A 32 9.79 -8.91 4.65
CA ALA A 32 11.21 -8.64 4.46
C ALA A 32 11.67 -7.43 5.31
N MET A 33 10.92 -6.32 5.30
CA MET A 33 11.21 -5.15 6.14
C MET A 33 11.26 -5.49 7.63
N ARG A 34 10.41 -6.41 8.10
CA ARG A 34 10.46 -6.89 9.49
C ARG A 34 11.75 -7.65 9.76
N GLU A 35 12.13 -8.57 8.88
CA GLU A 35 13.35 -9.39 9.02
C GLU A 35 14.61 -8.51 8.98
N GLU A 36 14.61 -7.49 8.14
CA GLU A 36 15.64 -6.46 8.01
C GLU A 36 15.62 -5.43 9.16
N LYS A 37 14.64 -5.49 10.07
CA LYS A 37 14.44 -4.56 11.20
C LYS A 37 14.23 -3.09 10.77
N LEU A 38 13.59 -2.87 9.62
CA LEU A 38 13.27 -1.54 9.07
C LEU A 38 11.91 -0.99 9.52
N LEU A 39 11.11 -1.78 10.24
CA LEU A 39 9.79 -1.36 10.75
C LEU A 39 9.95 -0.67 12.10
N ILE A 40 9.68 0.63 12.12
CA ILE A 40 9.90 1.53 13.27
C ILE A 40 8.62 2.17 13.80
N ASP A 41 7.52 2.11 13.04
CA ASP A 41 6.22 2.65 13.44
C ASP A 41 5.09 1.63 13.21
N SER A 42 4.08 1.64 14.08
CA SER A 42 2.89 0.80 13.97
C SER A 42 2.07 1.05 12.71
N THR A 43 2.29 2.17 12.02
CA THR A 43 1.66 2.52 10.76
C THR A 43 2.72 2.77 9.69
N MET A 44 2.50 2.21 8.51
CA MET A 44 3.33 2.42 7.33
C MET A 44 2.44 2.73 6.14
N ALA A 45 2.72 3.82 5.44
CA ALA A 45 2.10 4.13 4.17
C ALA A 45 2.96 3.60 3.02
N VAL A 46 2.30 3.20 1.94
CA VAL A 46 2.92 2.79 0.68
C VAL A 46 2.32 3.66 -0.42
N MET A 47 3.18 4.33 -1.17
CA MET A 47 2.81 5.20 -2.29
C MET A 47 3.42 4.62 -3.56
N PHE A 48 2.60 4.35 -4.56
CA PHE A 48 3.10 3.89 -5.85
C PHE A 48 3.69 5.05 -6.65
N SER A 49 4.74 4.76 -7.41
CA SER A 49 5.27 5.65 -8.44
C SER A 49 4.36 5.64 -9.67
N ASP A 50 4.28 6.76 -10.37
CA ASP A 50 3.63 6.84 -11.68
C ASP A 50 4.52 6.24 -12.77
N ASP A 51 5.83 6.28 -12.59
CA ASP A 51 6.80 5.62 -13.46
C ASP A 51 6.85 4.10 -13.18
N TYR A 52 6.92 3.30 -14.24
CA TYR A 52 7.07 1.85 -14.20
C TYR A 52 7.83 1.33 -15.43
N GLU A 53 8.28 0.08 -15.37
CA GLU A 53 8.81 -0.64 -16.54
C GLU A 53 7.87 -1.81 -16.88
N ASP A 54 8.09 -2.46 -18.04
CA ASP A 54 7.21 -3.53 -18.52
C ASP A 54 7.04 -4.65 -17.48
N ASP A 55 8.10 -5.00 -16.77
CA ASP A 55 8.19 -6.13 -15.85
C ASP A 55 8.29 -5.74 -14.36
N LYS A 56 8.18 -4.46 -14.01
CA LYS A 56 8.23 -4.01 -12.61
C LYS A 56 7.53 -2.69 -12.35
N ILE A 57 7.13 -2.51 -11.11
CA ILE A 57 6.59 -1.26 -10.58
C ILE A 57 7.46 -0.76 -9.43
N PHE A 58 7.36 0.52 -9.12
CA PHE A 58 8.10 1.15 -8.03
C PHE A 58 7.15 1.72 -6.98
N PHE A 59 7.56 1.69 -5.72
CA PHE A 59 6.82 2.29 -4.63
C PHE A 59 7.74 2.78 -3.51
N MET A 60 7.25 3.76 -2.76
CA MET A 60 7.90 4.28 -1.57
C MET A 60 7.11 3.89 -0.33
N THR A 61 7.83 3.51 0.73
CA THR A 61 7.25 3.30 2.06
C THR A 61 7.55 4.50 2.95
N LEU A 62 6.57 4.96 3.72
CA LEU A 62 6.70 6.06 4.68
C LEU A 62 6.28 5.59 6.07
N GLN A 63 7.10 5.90 7.09
CA GLN A 63 6.81 5.63 8.50
C GLN A 63 7.05 6.88 9.35
N LYS A 64 6.48 6.92 10.56
CA LYS A 64 6.65 8.02 11.52
C LYS A 64 6.42 9.40 10.89
N THR A 65 5.24 9.57 10.28
CA THR A 65 4.85 10.81 9.59
C THR A 65 5.86 11.23 8.52
N GLY A 66 6.39 10.27 7.75
CA GLY A 66 7.31 10.52 6.64
C GLY A 66 8.77 10.77 7.04
N SER A 67 9.13 10.69 8.33
CA SER A 67 10.53 10.87 8.76
C SER A 67 11.44 9.72 8.34
N PHE A 68 10.87 8.59 7.92
CA PHE A 68 11.62 7.44 7.43
C PHE A 68 10.98 6.96 6.12
N ALA A 69 11.73 7.07 5.03
CA ALA A 69 11.31 6.76 3.69
C ALA A 69 12.29 5.79 3.04
N ASN A 70 11.76 4.77 2.35
CA ASN A 70 12.57 3.87 1.52
C ASN A 70 11.81 3.56 0.23
N GLU A 71 12.54 3.56 -0.88
CA GLU A 71 12.06 3.17 -2.19
C GLU A 71 12.33 1.69 -2.45
N TYR A 72 11.41 1.05 -3.15
CA TYR A 72 11.47 -0.35 -3.53
C TYR A 72 10.96 -0.55 -4.94
N ASP A 73 11.49 -1.57 -5.62
CA ASP A 73 10.93 -2.13 -6.83
C ASP A 73 10.22 -3.46 -6.53
N MET A 74 9.31 -3.83 -7.43
CA MET A 74 8.63 -5.12 -7.37
C MET A 74 8.39 -5.61 -8.79
N ALA A 75 8.86 -6.83 -9.06
CA ALA A 75 8.56 -7.52 -10.31
C ALA A 75 7.04 -7.68 -10.47
N TYR A 76 6.52 -7.13 -11.56
CA TYR A 76 5.10 -7.15 -11.90
C TYR A 76 4.89 -6.80 -13.37
N ASP A 77 4.42 -7.78 -14.14
CA ASP A 77 4.15 -7.70 -15.58
C ASP A 77 2.65 -7.61 -15.92
N GLY A 78 1.78 -7.60 -14.91
CA GLY A 78 0.33 -7.52 -15.09
C GLY A 78 -0.19 -6.11 -15.40
N PRO A 79 -1.53 -5.93 -15.47
CA PRO A 79 -2.17 -4.62 -15.68
C PRO A 79 -1.80 -3.60 -14.61
N LYS A 80 -1.45 -2.38 -15.02
CA LYS A 80 -0.93 -1.31 -14.17
C LYS A 80 -1.90 -0.13 -14.02
N ASP A 81 -3.18 -0.35 -14.33
CA ASP A 81 -4.25 0.68 -14.29
C ASP A 81 -4.52 1.24 -12.88
N PHE A 82 -3.85 0.71 -11.84
CA PHE A 82 -3.94 1.23 -10.47
C PHE A 82 -2.87 2.31 -10.15
N LEU A 83 -1.88 2.49 -11.03
CA LEU A 83 -0.86 3.55 -10.95
C LEU A 83 -1.42 4.88 -11.47
N GLY A 84 -0.81 6.03 -11.14
CA GLY A 84 -1.29 7.33 -11.60
C GLY A 84 -2.50 7.90 -10.84
N HIS A 85 -3.08 7.14 -9.91
CA HIS A 85 -4.28 7.53 -9.15
C HIS A 85 -3.97 8.10 -7.76
N GLY A 86 -2.68 8.31 -7.44
CA GLY A 86 -2.27 8.74 -6.10
C GLY A 86 -2.65 7.76 -4.99
N THR A 87 -2.89 6.48 -5.32
CA THR A 87 -3.34 5.45 -4.37
C THR A 87 -2.33 5.24 -3.25
N ILE A 88 -2.76 5.49 -2.01
CA ILE A 88 -1.95 5.24 -0.80
C ILE A 88 -2.50 4.01 -0.08
N VAL A 89 -1.65 2.99 0.09
CA VAL A 89 -1.96 1.80 0.88
C VAL A 89 -1.40 1.97 2.28
N ILE A 90 -2.19 1.67 3.32
CA ILE A 90 -1.80 1.77 4.72
C ILE A 90 -1.72 0.38 5.34
N PHE A 91 -0.53 0.04 5.84
CA PHE A 91 -0.36 -1.03 6.80
C PHE A 91 -0.52 -0.49 8.22
N LYS A 92 -1.31 -1.18 9.04
CA LYS A 92 -1.51 -0.85 10.46
C LYS A 92 -1.36 -2.09 11.33
N ASP A 93 -0.37 -2.08 12.20
CA ASP A 93 -0.12 -3.12 13.19
C ASP A 93 -1.02 -2.89 14.42
N ARG A 94 -1.97 -3.81 14.65
CA ARG A 94 -2.82 -3.85 15.84
C ARG A 94 -2.36 -4.99 16.78
N PRO A 95 -2.86 -5.07 18.03
CA PRO A 95 -2.40 -6.10 18.97
C PRO A 95 -2.51 -7.56 18.45
N ARG A 96 -3.51 -7.89 17.62
CA ARG A 96 -3.76 -9.26 17.13
C ARG A 96 -3.77 -9.42 15.60
N THR A 97 -3.77 -8.32 14.87
CA THR A 97 -3.98 -8.31 13.42
C THR A 97 -3.09 -7.25 12.80
N ILE A 98 -2.58 -7.54 11.60
CA ILE A 98 -2.00 -6.52 10.73
C ILE A 98 -3.02 -6.29 9.62
N THR A 99 -3.41 -5.04 9.40
CA THR A 99 -4.38 -4.69 8.35
C THR A 99 -3.71 -3.92 7.23
N MET A 100 -4.10 -4.21 6.00
CA MET A 100 -3.80 -3.43 4.81
C MET A 100 -5.12 -2.81 4.31
N SER A 101 -5.18 -1.49 4.17
CA SER A 101 -6.36 -0.74 3.71
C SER A 101 -5.95 0.41 2.80
N ILE A 102 -6.88 0.96 2.01
CA ILE A 102 -6.64 2.20 1.27
C ILE A 102 -6.73 3.38 2.26
N SER A 103 -5.87 4.38 2.09
CA SER A 103 -5.87 5.60 2.90
C SER A 103 -7.20 6.33 2.80
N ASP A 104 -7.66 6.92 3.90
CA ASP A 104 -8.90 7.70 3.91
C ASP A 104 -8.80 8.96 3.02
N ALA A 105 -7.58 9.51 2.84
CA ALA A 105 -7.35 10.61 1.91
C ALA A 105 -7.66 10.26 0.43
N ASN A 106 -7.58 8.98 0.06
CA ASN A 106 -8.01 8.54 -1.27
C ASN A 106 -9.52 8.31 -1.36
N LYS A 107 -10.20 8.16 -0.22
CA LYS A 107 -11.65 7.93 -0.18
C LYS A 107 -12.43 9.23 -0.28
N GLU A 108 -11.88 10.31 0.26
CA GLU A 108 -12.45 11.66 0.14
C GLU A 108 -12.37 12.17 -1.32
N ALA A 109 -11.30 11.86 -2.05
CA ALA A 109 -11.14 12.28 -3.46
C ALA A 109 -12.12 11.58 -4.43
N ASP A 110 -12.46 10.32 -4.18
CA ASP A 110 -13.44 9.58 -4.99
C ASP A 110 -14.88 10.12 -4.80
N GLU A 111 -15.18 10.75 -3.65
CA GLU A 111 -16.49 11.37 -3.39
C GLU A 111 -16.66 12.69 -4.16
N ASP A 112 -15.59 13.49 -4.29
CA ASP A 112 -15.62 14.79 -4.99
C ASP A 112 -15.80 14.66 -6.51
N GLU A 113 -15.30 13.60 -7.15
CA GLU A 113 -15.52 13.35 -8.59
C GLU A 113 -16.96 12.91 -8.92
N SER A 114 -17.71 12.41 -7.94
CA SER A 114 -19.09 11.97 -8.14
C SER A 114 -20.13 13.10 -8.14
N ASP A 115 -19.79 14.27 -7.60
CA ASP A 115 -20.67 15.44 -7.53
C ASP A 115 -20.51 16.41 -8.73
N GLU A 116 -19.44 16.30 -9.53
CA GLU A 116 -19.23 17.15 -10.73
C GLU A 116 -19.96 16.63 -11.99
N ALA A 117 -20.49 15.41 -11.98
CA ALA A 117 -21.24 14.85 -13.11
C ALA A 117 -22.71 15.35 -13.22
N THR A 118 -23.17 16.21 -12.30
CA THR A 118 -24.54 16.75 -12.32
C THR A 118 -24.56 18.26 -12.16
N LYS A 119 -24.08 19.00 -13.17
CA LYS A 119 -24.44 20.42 -13.31
C LYS A 119 -24.54 20.90 -14.75
#